data_AF-A0A553MPU0-F1
#
_entry.id   AF-A0A553MPU0-F1
#
_cell.length_a   1.000
_cell.length_b   1.000
_cell.length_c   1.000
_cell.angle_alpha   90.00
_cell.angle_beta   90.00
_cell.angle_gamma   90.00
#
_symmetry.space_group_name_H-M   'P 1'
#
loop_
_entity.id
_entity.type
_entity.pdbx_description
1 polymer ?
#
loop_
_entity_poly.entity_id
_entity_poly.type
_entity_poly.pdbx_seq_one_letter_code
_entity_poly.pdbx_strand_id
1 'polypeptide(L)'
;MIFLRLFHRYRDLAPQLVPLDYTTEPTVKLPYELIGSMPELKDNPFRQRIAEVFSEDGQGNLTLDDFLDMFSVLSEMAPRDLKAYYAFKIYEINRQNLN
;
A
#
# COMPACT_ATOMS: atom_id res chain seq x y z
N MET A 1 -2.84 14.80 -11.95
CA MET A 1 -3.75 13.76 -12.51
C MET A 1 -3.53 12.36 -11.93
N ILE A 2 -2.33 11.98 -11.47
CA ILE A 2 -2.03 10.64 -10.90
C ILE A 2 -2.67 10.44 -9.51
N PHE A 3 -2.57 11.43 -8.62
CA PHE A 3 -3.16 11.38 -7.28
C PHE A 3 -4.65 11.03 -7.31
N LEU A 4 -5.46 11.77 -8.11
CA LEU A 4 -6.90 11.51 -8.25
C LEU A 4 -7.20 10.09 -8.73
N ARG A 5 -6.38 9.53 -9.62
CA ARG A 5 -6.56 8.14 -10.09
C ARG A 5 -6.31 7.14 -8.98
N LEU A 6 -5.26 7.33 -8.18
CA LEU A 6 -4.96 6.46 -7.04
C LEU A 6 -6.01 6.60 -5.93
N PHE A 7 -6.49 7.81 -5.68
CA PHE A 7 -7.60 8.06 -4.77
C PHE A 7 -8.88 7.30 -5.18
N HIS A 8 -9.28 7.42 -6.45
CA HIS A 8 -10.44 6.68 -6.95
C HIS A 8 -10.24 5.17 -6.83
N ARG A 9 -9.05 4.64 -7.14
CA ARG A 9 -8.75 3.22 -6.92
C ARG A 9 -8.86 2.79 -5.46
N TYR A 10 -8.31 3.58 -4.53
CA TYR A 10 -8.43 3.33 -3.09
C TYR A 10 -9.90 3.30 -2.68
N ARG A 11 -10.70 4.24 -3.16
CA ARG A 11 -12.15 4.25 -2.92
C ARG A 11 -12.87 3.05 -3.55
N ASP A 12 -12.51 2.65 -4.77
CA ASP A 12 -13.16 1.55 -5.49
C ASP A 12 -13.01 0.20 -4.76
N LEU A 13 -11.96 0.04 -3.95
CA LEU A 13 -11.78 -1.15 -3.10
C LEU A 13 -12.84 -1.25 -1.99
N ALA A 14 -13.28 -0.12 -1.43
CA ALA A 14 -14.33 -0.08 -0.41
C ALA A 14 -15.12 1.25 -0.44
N PRO A 15 -16.01 1.43 -1.43
CA PRO A 15 -16.73 2.69 -1.62
C PRO A 15 -17.66 3.04 -0.46
N GLN A 16 -18.05 2.05 0.35
CA GLN A 16 -18.83 2.24 1.57
C GLN A 16 -18.00 2.75 2.77
N LEU A 17 -16.67 2.61 2.73
CA LEU A 17 -15.77 3.00 3.82
C LEU A 17 -15.02 4.31 3.53
N VAL A 18 -14.66 4.55 2.28
CA VAL A 18 -13.75 5.64 1.87
C VAL A 18 -14.57 6.80 1.30
N PRO A 19 -14.91 7.88 2.01
CA PRO A 19 -15.76 8.96 1.47
C PRO A 19 -15.15 9.66 0.25
N LEU A 20 -15.99 10.32 -0.57
CA LEU A 20 -15.49 11.20 -1.64
C LEU A 20 -14.95 12.53 -1.09
N ASP A 21 -15.54 13.00 -0.01
CA ASP A 21 -15.12 14.20 0.68
C ASP A 21 -14.03 13.84 1.70
N TYR A 22 -12.83 14.35 1.45
CA TYR A 22 -11.65 14.18 2.30
C TYR A 22 -11.27 15.47 3.05
N THR A 23 -12.11 16.52 3.01
CA THR A 23 -11.83 17.79 3.69
C THR A 23 -11.69 17.67 5.20
N THR A 24 -12.27 16.63 5.80
CA THR A 24 -12.16 16.32 7.22
C THR A 24 -11.01 15.35 7.55
N GLU A 25 -10.18 15.00 6.56
CA GLU A 25 -9.06 14.05 6.70
C GLU A 25 -9.42 12.77 7.47
N PRO A 26 -10.43 12.01 6.98
CA PRO A 26 -10.91 10.84 7.71
C PRO A 26 -9.84 9.75 7.76
N THR A 27 -9.61 9.20 8.95
CA THR A 27 -8.68 8.07 9.16
C THR A 27 -9.34 6.75 8.76
N VAL A 28 -9.39 6.48 7.45
CA VAL A 28 -9.88 5.21 6.90
C VAL A 28 -8.68 4.33 6.58
N LYS A 29 -8.66 3.11 7.15
CA LYS A 29 -7.69 2.07 6.79
C LYS A 29 -8.40 0.97 6.00
N LEU A 30 -7.87 0.61 4.84
CA LEU A 30 -8.34 -0.55 4.09
C LEU A 30 -7.64 -1.83 4.58
N PRO A 31 -8.42 -2.91 4.79
CA PRO A 31 -7.87 -4.21 5.09
C PRO A 31 -6.88 -4.72 4.02
N TYR A 32 -5.82 -5.39 4.44
CA TYR A 32 -4.87 -6.02 3.53
C TYR A 32 -5.57 -6.96 2.53
N GLU A 33 -6.65 -7.65 2.90
CA GLU A 33 -7.36 -8.56 2.00
C GLU A 33 -7.86 -7.86 0.74
N LEU A 34 -8.29 -6.60 0.86
CA LEU A 34 -8.71 -5.78 -0.27
C LEU A 34 -7.49 -5.31 -1.08
N ILE A 35 -6.46 -4.80 -0.41
CA ILE A 35 -5.21 -4.34 -1.04
C ILE A 35 -4.52 -5.47 -1.81
N GLY A 36 -4.35 -6.64 -1.19
CA GLY A 36 -3.70 -7.81 -1.75
C GLY A 36 -4.49 -8.50 -2.87
N SER A 37 -5.78 -8.17 -3.02
CA SER A 37 -6.60 -8.64 -4.15
C SER A 37 -6.35 -7.87 -5.45
N MET A 38 -5.68 -6.71 -5.38
CA MET A 38 -5.38 -5.90 -6.55
C MET A 38 -4.53 -6.66 -7.58
N PRO A 39 -4.78 -6.51 -8.89
CA PRO A 39 -4.02 -7.20 -9.94
C PRO A 39 -2.50 -7.02 -9.83
N GLU A 40 -2.03 -5.85 -9.36
CA GLU A 40 -0.62 -5.53 -9.19
C GLU A 40 0.06 -6.32 -8.06
N LEU A 41 -0.72 -6.83 -7.10
CA LEU A 41 -0.22 -7.51 -5.91
C LEU A 41 -0.65 -8.98 -5.82
N LYS A 42 -1.79 -9.37 -6.39
CA LYS A 42 -2.38 -10.71 -6.18
C LYS A 42 -1.44 -11.86 -6.54
N ASP A 43 -0.61 -11.70 -7.57
CA ASP A 43 0.31 -12.74 -8.04
C ASP A 43 1.71 -12.57 -7.45
N ASN A 44 1.93 -11.55 -6.61
CA ASN A 44 3.21 -11.27 -5.99
C ASN A 44 3.38 -12.09 -4.69
N PRO A 45 4.40 -12.95 -4.57
CA PRO A 45 4.63 -13.76 -3.36
C PRO A 45 4.92 -12.92 -2.12
N PHE A 46 5.33 -11.65 -2.27
CA PHE A 46 5.62 -10.74 -1.18
C PHE A 46 4.46 -9.78 -0.87
N ARG A 47 3.28 -9.95 -1.48
CA ARG A 47 2.16 -8.98 -1.37
C ARG A 47 1.78 -8.60 0.06
N GLN A 48 1.78 -9.56 0.98
CA GLN A 48 1.49 -9.30 2.39
C GLN A 48 2.61 -8.44 3.02
N ARG A 49 3.86 -8.80 2.77
CA ARG A 49 5.03 -8.05 3.27
C ARG A 49 5.12 -6.65 2.69
N ILE A 50 4.74 -6.47 1.44
CA ILE A 50 4.63 -5.14 0.82
C ILE A 50 3.64 -4.30 1.64
N ALA A 51 2.42 -4.80 1.87
CA ALA A 51 1.43 -4.07 2.65
C ALA A 51 1.94 -3.77 4.08
N GLU A 52 2.54 -4.74 4.76
CA GLU A 52 3.10 -4.56 6.12
C GLU A 52 4.21 -3.50 6.16
N VAL A 53 5.09 -3.43 5.14
CA VAL A 53 6.16 -2.42 5.08
C VAL A 53 5.64 -1.00 4.93
N PHE A 54 4.51 -0.83 4.24
CA PHE A 54 3.89 0.47 4.01
C PHE A 54 2.86 0.86 5.08
N SER A 55 2.28 -0.09 5.81
CA SER A 55 1.43 0.21 6.96
C SER A 55 2.27 0.76 8.12
N GLU A 56 1.91 1.91 8.66
CA GLU A 56 2.62 2.49 9.83
C GLU A 56 2.67 1.55 11.04
N ASP A 57 1.61 0.76 11.26
CA ASP A 57 1.50 -0.17 12.39
C ASP A 57 2.03 -1.59 12.08
N GLY A 58 2.54 -1.81 10.86
CA GLY A 58 3.05 -3.11 10.42
C GLY A 58 1.99 -4.21 10.24
N GLN A 59 0.69 -3.89 10.34
CA GLN A 59 -0.40 -4.88 10.22
C GLN A 59 -0.87 -5.11 8.79
N GLY A 60 -0.38 -4.32 7.83
CA GLY A 60 -0.74 -4.40 6.41
C GLY A 60 -2.04 -3.67 6.04
N ASN A 61 -2.73 -3.07 7.00
CA ASN A 61 -3.88 -2.21 6.73
C ASN A 61 -3.38 -0.82 6.34
N LEU A 62 -3.81 -0.32 5.20
CA LEU A 62 -3.26 0.91 4.61
C LEU A 62 -4.24 2.07 4.73
N THR A 63 -3.77 3.22 5.19
CA THR A 63 -4.45 4.50 4.98
C THR A 63 -4.32 4.94 3.52
N LEU A 64 -4.97 6.05 3.16
CA LEU A 64 -4.78 6.65 1.83
C LEU A 64 -3.32 7.06 1.60
N ASP A 65 -2.66 7.61 2.62
CA ASP A 65 -1.26 8.05 2.50
C ASP A 65 -0.32 6.85 2.33
N ASP A 66 -0.49 5.80 3.13
CA ASP A 66 0.29 4.56 2.98
C ASP A 66 0.12 3.95 1.57
N PHE A 67 -1.11 3.98 1.05
CA PHE A 67 -1.43 3.50 -0.29
C PHE A 67 -0.75 4.33 -1.38
N LEU A 68 -0.73 5.65 -1.23
CA LEU A 68 -0.05 6.55 -2.17
C LEU A 68 1.46 6.38 -2.13
N ASP A 69 2.04 6.19 -0.94
CA ASP A 69 3.47 5.92 -0.77
C ASP A 69 3.87 4.59 -1.40
N MET A 70 3.08 3.55 -1.18
CA MET A 70 3.27 2.24 -1.82
C MET A 70 3.32 2.37 -3.34
N PHE A 71 2.33 3.01 -3.96
CA PHE A 71 2.30 3.17 -5.41
C PHE A 71 3.37 4.14 -5.94
N SER A 72 3.79 5.12 -5.13
CA SER A 72 4.90 6.01 -5.49
C SER A 72 6.21 5.25 -5.60
N VAL A 73 6.46 4.27 -4.73
CA VAL A 73 7.66 3.40 -4.80
C VAL A 73 7.55 2.35 -5.91
N LEU A 74 6.36 1.77 -6.13
CA LEU A 74 6.13 0.78 -7.18
C LEU A 74 6.15 1.36 -8.59
N SER A 75 5.97 2.68 -8.73
CA SER A 75 6.02 3.39 -10.02
C SER A 75 7.33 3.13 -10.78
N GLU A 76 7.25 2.97 -12.10
CA GLU A 76 8.42 2.90 -12.99
C GLU A 76 9.33 4.13 -12.86
N MET A 77 8.76 5.29 -12.51
CA MET A 77 9.49 6.54 -12.35
C MET A 77 10.21 6.68 -11.00
N ALA A 78 10.02 5.74 -10.06
CA ALA A 78 10.63 5.87 -8.74
C ALA A 78 12.16 5.68 -8.81
N PRO A 79 12.96 6.49 -8.10
CA PRO A 79 14.42 6.36 -8.07
C PRO A 79 14.87 4.96 -7.64
N ARG A 80 15.95 4.46 -8.26
CA ARG A 80 16.48 3.12 -7.99
C ARG A 80 16.85 2.90 -6.52
N ASP A 81 17.45 3.90 -5.88
CA ASP A 81 17.88 3.81 -4.49
C ASP A 81 16.69 3.71 -3.53
N LEU A 82 15.59 4.42 -3.84
CA LEU A 82 14.34 4.31 -3.08
C LEU A 82 13.73 2.90 -3.23
N LYS A 83 13.68 2.38 -4.46
CA LYS A 83 13.21 0.99 -4.69
C LYS A 83 14.09 -0.02 -3.96
N ALA A 84 15.41 0.15 -3.98
CA ALA A 84 16.35 -0.74 -3.30
C ALA A 84 16.16 -0.72 -1.78
N TYR A 85 15.97 0.46 -1.19
CA TYR A 85 15.67 0.62 0.23
C TYR A 85 14.40 -0.17 0.64
N TYR A 86 13.30 -0.01 -0.09
CA TYR A 86 12.06 -0.73 0.21
C TYR A 86 12.17 -2.24 -0.07
N ALA A 87 12.86 -2.64 -1.14
CA ALA A 87 13.12 -4.05 -1.41
C ALA A 87 13.89 -4.72 -0.25
N PHE A 88 14.86 -4.00 0.33
CA PHE A 88 15.57 -4.46 1.52
C PHE A 88 14.64 -4.61 2.73
N LYS A 89 13.79 -3.60 3.03
CA LYS A 89 12.80 -3.70 4.12
C LYS A 89 11.87 -4.91 3.96
N ILE A 90 11.33 -5.13 2.77
CA ILE A 90 10.45 -6.27 2.47
C ILE A 90 11.17 -7.59 2.73
N TYR A 91 12.45 -7.69 2.34
CA TYR A 91 13.25 -8.89 2.53
C TYR A 91 13.63 -9.12 4.01
N GLU A 92 13.91 -8.07 4.77
CA GLU A 92 14.24 -8.20 6.19
C GLU A 92 13.05 -8.64 7.06
N ILE A 93 11.85 -8.10 6.81
CA ILE A 93 10.63 -8.55 7.50
C ILE A 93 10.38 -10.03 7.24
N ASN A 94 10.64 -10.50 6.02
CA ASN A 94 10.54 -11.93 5.70
C ASN A 94 11.45 -12.77 6.61
N ARG A 95 12.69 -12.32 6.86
CA ARG A 95 13.63 -13.04 7.72
C ARG A 95 13.22 -13.10 9.20
N GLN A 96 12.53 -12.08 9.72
CA GLN A 96 12.12 -12.07 11.13
C GLN A 96 10.99 -13.06 11.44
N ASN A 97 10.32 -13.61 10.42
CA ASN A 97 9.22 -14.57 10.56
C ASN A 97 9.67 -16.03 10.40
N LEU A 98 10.99 -16.30 10.45
CA LEU A 98 11.59 -17.63 10.28
C LEU A 98 12.25 -18.19 11.55
N ASN A 99 11.93 -17.65 12.72
CA ASN A 99 12.42 -18.13 14.02
C ASN A 99 11.28 -18.71 14.87
#